data_AF-A0A820FVT7-F1
#
_entry.id   AF-A0A820FVT7-F1
#
_cell.length_a   1.000
_cell.length_b   1.000
_cell.length_c   1.000
_cell.angle_alpha   90.00
_cell.angle_beta   90.00
_cell.angle_gamma   90.00
#
_symmetry.space_group_name_H-M   'P 1'
#
loop_
_entity.id
_entity.type
_entity.pdbx_description
1 polymer ?
#
loop_
_entity_poly.entity_id
_entity_poly.type
_entity_poly.pdbx_seq_one_letter_code
_entity_poly.pdbx_strand_id
1 'polypeptide(L)'
;TSDYLKINNDEEEHQLVRALIRTMNNNYDVSDKINIKNEKNILHSLFQKAQLSSIQHYEIIHHIKANEKILEFDKYIDDQYSNKIGFIFQRLNQTNENEILSNNDMSIEMKNFLNSISERIELKDFNKYRGDLDIKTNEHGLYSYFTFYENHQIMFNI
;
A
#
# COMPACT_ATOMS: atom_id res chain seq x y z
N THR A 1 10.01 5.47 64.78
CA THR A 1 9.46 6.65 64.06
C THR A 1 10.57 7.14 63.15
N SER A 2 10.60 6.61 61.93
CA SER A 2 10.06 7.26 60.71
C SER A 2 11.19 8.03 60.04
N ASP A 3 11.49 7.94 58.74
CA ASP A 3 11.10 7.05 57.66
C ASP A 3 12.26 7.24 56.66
N TYR A 4 13.00 6.18 56.34
CA TYR A 4 13.87 6.22 55.17
C TYR A 4 12.94 6.10 53.95
N LEU A 5 12.60 7.24 53.36
CA LEU A 5 12.03 7.32 52.03
C LEU A 5 13.03 6.71 51.04
N LYS A 6 12.89 5.41 50.79
CA LYS A 6 13.32 4.81 49.53
C LYS A 6 12.46 5.45 48.45
N ILE A 7 12.98 6.51 47.84
CA ILE A 7 12.49 6.99 46.55
C ILE A 7 12.86 5.89 45.55
N ASN A 8 11.95 4.95 45.32
CA ASN A 8 11.99 4.04 44.20
C ASN A 8 11.71 4.88 42.94
N ASN A 9 12.75 5.50 42.38
CA ASN A 9 12.70 6.06 41.02
C ASN A 9 12.97 4.95 40.00
N ASP A 10 12.12 3.92 40.00
CA ASP A 10 11.96 3.04 38.85
C ASP A 10 10.91 3.69 37.93
N GLU A 11 11.22 4.85 37.35
CA GLU A 11 10.51 5.28 36.15
C GLU A 11 10.90 4.29 35.04
N GLU A 12 10.07 3.27 34.86
CA GLU A 12 10.24 2.27 33.80
C GLU A 12 10.25 3.00 32.45
N GLU A 13 11.45 3.14 31.86
CA GLU A 13 11.66 3.89 30.63
C GLU A 13 10.94 3.20 29.44
N HIS A 14 9.72 3.63 29.18
CA HIS A 14 8.92 3.17 28.05
C HIS A 14 9.49 3.75 26.75
N GLN A 15 9.75 2.90 25.77
CA GLN A 15 10.21 3.30 24.45
C GLN A 15 9.13 3.02 23.40
N LEU A 16 9.08 3.86 22.37
CA LEU A 16 8.19 3.62 21.23
C LEU A 16 8.75 2.47 20.39
N VAL A 17 8.04 1.36 20.37
CA VAL A 17 8.34 0.20 19.52
C VAL A 17 7.34 0.18 18.38
N ARG A 18 7.82 0.00 17.15
CA ARG A 18 7.00 -0.20 15.96
C ARG A 18 7.26 -1.59 15.40
N ALA A 19 6.23 -2.28 14.95
CA ALA A 19 6.32 -3.57 14.30
C ALA A 19 5.42 -3.63 13.08
N LEU A 20 5.95 -4.27 12.04
CA LEU A 20 5.19 -4.65 10.84
C LEU A 20 4.92 -6.15 10.90
N ILE A 21 3.68 -6.51 11.26
CA ILE A 21 3.23 -7.90 11.42
C ILE A 21 2.55 -8.34 10.13
N ARG A 22 3.07 -9.40 9.50
CA ARG A 22 2.54 -9.92 8.24
C ARG A 22 1.77 -11.21 8.50
N THR A 23 0.58 -11.33 7.91
CA THR A 23 -0.26 -12.52 7.94
C THR A 23 -0.62 -12.92 6.51
N MET A 24 -1.19 -14.12 6.32
CA MET A 24 -1.61 -14.58 4.98
C MET A 24 -2.60 -13.62 4.30
N ASN A 25 -3.39 -12.89 5.08
CA ASN A 25 -4.50 -12.08 4.57
C ASN A 25 -4.28 -10.57 4.70
N ASN A 26 -3.35 -10.14 5.56
CA ASN A 26 -3.17 -8.72 5.86
C ASN A 26 -1.81 -8.40 6.48
N ASN A 27 -1.40 -7.14 6.35
CA ASN A 27 -0.21 -6.58 6.98
C ASN A 27 -0.64 -5.50 7.99
N TYR A 28 -0.07 -5.54 9.19
CA TYR A 28 -0.39 -4.63 10.29
C TYR A 28 0.84 -3.80 10.65
N ASP A 29 0.72 -2.49 10.55
CA ASP A 29 1.71 -1.54 11.02
C ASP A 29 1.26 -0.96 12.36
N VAL A 30 1.87 -1.44 13.44
CA VAL A 30 1.48 -1.11 14.80
C VAL A 30 2.63 -0.50 15.57
N SER A 31 2.32 0.41 16.48
CA SER A 31 3.29 0.97 17.40
C SER A 31 2.69 1.13 18.80
N ASP A 32 3.54 0.97 19.80
CA ASP A 32 3.15 1.17 21.20
C ASP A 32 4.34 1.63 22.05
N LYS A 33 4.06 2.32 23.16
CA LYS A 33 5.06 2.74 24.14
C LYS A 33 5.16 1.67 25.23
N ILE A 34 6.22 0.87 25.20
CA ILE A 34 6.35 -0.32 26.04
C ILE A 34 7.70 -0.31 26.77
N ASN A 35 7.72 -0.86 27.99
CA ASN A 35 8.96 -1.19 28.68
C ASN A 35 9.67 -2.37 27.98
N ILE A 36 10.82 -2.10 27.33
CA ILE A 36 11.55 -3.09 26.52
C ILE A 36 12.20 -4.19 27.37
N LYS A 37 12.31 -4.02 28.70
CA LYS A 37 12.95 -5.02 29.58
C LYS A 37 12.22 -6.38 29.61
N ASN A 38 10.98 -6.46 29.10
CA ASN A 38 10.21 -7.70 29.05
C ASN A 38 9.72 -7.99 27.62
N GLU A 39 10.45 -8.85 26.89
CA GLU A 39 10.13 -9.24 25.50
C GLU A 39 8.70 -9.77 25.32
N LYS A 40 8.20 -10.56 26.28
CA LYS A 40 6.83 -11.09 26.21
C LYS A 40 5.79 -9.98 26.27
N ASN A 41 6.07 -8.91 27.02
CA ASN A 41 5.19 -7.74 27.09
C ASN A 41 5.15 -7.00 25.75
N ILE A 42 6.29 -6.91 25.05
CA ILE A 42 6.37 -6.28 23.73
C ILE A 42 5.48 -7.00 22.71
N LEU A 43 5.69 -8.31 22.54
CA LEU A 43 4.90 -9.09 21.59
C LEU A 43 3.41 -9.09 21.94
N HIS A 44 3.07 -9.23 23.22
CA HIS A 44 1.67 -9.21 23.66
C HIS A 44 0.98 -7.88 23.34
N SER A 45 1.60 -6.74 23.70
CA SER A 45 1.06 -5.41 23.43
C SER A 45 0.88 -5.16 21.92
N LEU A 46 1.90 -5.44 21.10
CA LEU A 46 1.83 -5.20 19.65
C LEU A 46 0.77 -6.08 18.96
N PHE A 47 0.64 -7.35 19.37
CA PHE A 47 -0.39 -8.24 18.84
C PHE A 47 -1.79 -7.80 19.27
N GLN A 48 -1.95 -7.33 20.51
CA GLN A 48 -3.21 -6.77 20.98
C GLN A 48 -3.60 -5.51 20.18
N LYS A 49 -2.65 -4.61 19.87
CA LYS A 49 -2.88 -3.44 19.01
C LYS A 49 -3.33 -3.83 17.61
N ALA A 50 -2.77 -4.91 17.07
CA ALA A 50 -3.17 -5.48 15.78
C ALA A 50 -4.49 -6.28 15.84
N GLN A 51 -5.13 -6.40 17.02
CA GLN A 51 -6.30 -7.25 17.26
C GLN A 51 -6.06 -8.72 16.89
N LEU A 52 -4.83 -9.18 17.06
CA LEU A 52 -4.41 -10.56 16.79
C LEU A 52 -4.41 -11.39 18.07
N SER A 53 -4.62 -12.71 17.91
CA SER A 53 -4.46 -13.65 19.01
C SER A 53 -3.03 -13.67 19.53
N SER A 54 -2.86 -13.82 20.85
CA SER A 54 -1.53 -13.92 21.45
C SER A 54 -0.73 -15.11 20.89
N ILE A 55 0.55 -14.87 20.64
CA ILE A 55 1.48 -15.91 20.19
C ILE A 55 1.99 -16.72 21.39
N GLN A 56 1.93 -18.05 21.26
CA GLN A 56 2.53 -18.97 22.24
C GLN A 56 3.97 -19.35 21.89
N HIS A 57 4.33 -19.33 20.61
CA HIS A 57 5.64 -19.75 20.11
C HIS A 57 6.12 -18.85 18.98
N TYR A 58 7.36 -18.40 19.06
CA TYR A 58 8.03 -17.64 18.01
C TYR A 58 9.49 -18.07 17.90
N GLU A 59 10.06 -17.91 16.72
CA GLU A 59 11.47 -18.16 16.45
C GLU A 59 12.12 -16.90 15.91
N ILE A 60 13.36 -16.64 16.34
CA ILE A 60 14.16 -15.55 15.81
C ILE A 60 14.88 -16.05 14.56
N ILE A 61 14.60 -15.41 13.42
CA ILE A 61 15.22 -15.77 12.15
C ILE A 61 16.63 -15.17 12.09
N HIS A 62 17.64 -16.02 12.24
CA HIS A 62 19.04 -15.66 12.05
C HIS A 62 19.52 -16.08 10.65
N HIS A 63 19.08 -15.36 9.61
CA HIS A 63 19.52 -15.61 8.25
C HIS A 63 20.08 -14.33 7.62
N ILE A 64 21.28 -14.40 7.03
CA ILE A 64 22.00 -13.22 6.53
C ILE A 64 21.23 -12.44 5.45
N LYS A 65 20.44 -13.14 4.63
CA LYS A 65 19.55 -12.55 3.61
C LYS A 65 18.10 -12.36 4.05
N ALA A 66 17.79 -12.47 5.34
CA ALA A 66 16.40 -12.36 5.81
C ALA A 66 15.79 -11.01 5.40
N ASN A 67 16.51 -9.91 5.63
CA ASN A 67 16.06 -8.56 5.31
C ASN A 67 15.82 -8.36 3.80
N GLU A 68 16.72 -8.89 2.95
CA GLU A 68 16.57 -8.82 1.49
C GLU A 68 15.29 -9.52 1.04
N LYS A 69 15.06 -10.76 1.52
CA LYS A 69 13.87 -11.53 1.17
C LYS A 69 12.56 -10.92 1.68
N ILE A 70 12.57 -10.34 2.89
CA ILE A 70 11.41 -9.64 3.45
C ILE A 70 11.08 -8.41 2.59
N LEU A 71 12.10 -7.65 2.17
CA LEU A 71 11.91 -6.49 1.30
C LEU A 71 11.40 -6.86 -0.10
N GLU A 72 11.91 -7.95 -0.68
CA GLU A 72 11.38 -8.48 -1.95
C GLU A 72 9.91 -8.88 -1.83
N PHE A 73 9.53 -9.52 -0.72
CA PHE A 73 8.15 -9.88 -0.43
C PHE A 73 7.25 -8.63 -0.29
N ASP A 74 7.70 -7.60 0.42
CA ASP A 74 6.93 -6.36 0.58
C ASP A 74 6.66 -5.67 -0.75
N LYS A 75 7.69 -5.57 -1.60
CA LYS A 75 7.55 -4.99 -2.95
C LYS A 75 6.55 -5.78 -3.79
N TYR A 76 6.59 -7.11 -3.69
CA TYR A 76 5.65 -7.96 -4.41
C TYR A 76 4.20 -7.72 -3.95
N ILE A 77 3.96 -7.55 -2.65
CA ILE A 77 2.64 -7.20 -2.13
C ILE A 77 2.23 -5.79 -2.58
N ASP A 78 3.13 -4.81 -2.57
CA ASP A 78 2.84 -3.46 -3.04
C ASP A 78 2.42 -3.44 -4.52
N ASP A 79 3.02 -4.30 -5.33
CA ASP A 79 2.61 -4.52 -6.73
C ASP A 79 1.22 -5.15 -6.84
N GLN A 80 0.74 -5.95 -5.86
CA GLN A 80 -0.65 -6.45 -5.82
C GLN A 80 -1.67 -5.33 -5.57
N TYR A 81 -1.25 -4.22 -4.94
CA TYR A 81 -2.12 -3.06 -4.79
C TYR A 81 -2.22 -2.23 -6.08
N SER A 82 -1.55 -2.62 -7.16
CA SER A 82 -1.63 -1.90 -8.42
C SER A 82 -2.60 -2.56 -9.41
N ASN A 83 -3.61 -1.81 -9.85
CA ASN A 83 -4.64 -2.29 -10.78
C ASN A 83 -4.62 -1.50 -12.09
N LYS A 84 -4.84 -2.19 -13.22
CA LYS A 84 -5.11 -1.56 -14.51
C LYS A 84 -6.56 -1.81 -14.91
N ILE A 85 -7.26 -0.75 -15.26
CA ILE A 85 -8.67 -0.83 -15.67
C ILE A 85 -8.78 -0.28 -17.09
N GLY A 86 -9.30 -1.11 -18.00
CA GLY A 86 -9.60 -0.70 -19.37
C GLY A 86 -10.93 0.06 -19.43
N PHE A 87 -10.94 1.20 -20.08
CA PHE A 87 -12.14 1.93 -20.46
C PHE A 87 -12.25 1.96 -21.98
N ILE A 88 -13.41 1.56 -22.49
CA ILE A 88 -13.66 1.53 -23.92
C ILE A 88 -14.90 2.37 -24.18
N PHE A 89 -14.77 3.36 -25.08
CA PHE A 89 -15.89 4.19 -25.52
C PHE A 89 -16.49 3.62 -26.79
N GLN A 90 -17.77 3.25 -26.77
CA GLN A 90 -18.51 2.81 -27.95
C GLN A 90 -19.56 3.85 -28.34
N ARG A 91 -19.47 4.35 -29.58
CA ARG A 91 -20.43 5.28 -30.17
C ARG A 91 -21.64 4.53 -30.72
N LEU A 92 -22.74 5.27 -30.92
CA LEU A 92 -23.95 4.74 -31.55
C LEU A 92 -23.59 4.08 -32.90
N ASN A 93 -24.14 2.89 -33.14
CA ASN A 93 -23.96 2.09 -34.36
C ASN A 93 -22.55 1.52 -34.59
N GLN A 94 -21.58 1.70 -33.68
CA GLN A 94 -20.33 0.94 -33.76
C GLN A 94 -20.59 -0.51 -33.36
N THR A 95 -20.17 -1.45 -34.19
CA THR A 95 -20.52 -2.88 -34.01
C THR A 95 -19.32 -3.83 -34.07
N ASN A 96 -18.15 -3.33 -34.47
CA ASN A 96 -16.92 -4.11 -34.47
C ASN A 96 -15.82 -3.43 -33.65
N GLU A 97 -14.87 -4.25 -33.19
CA GLU A 97 -13.77 -3.84 -32.33
C GLU A 97 -12.92 -2.74 -32.96
N ASN A 98 -12.61 -2.85 -34.26
CA ASN A 98 -11.80 -1.86 -34.96
C ASN A 98 -12.45 -0.47 -34.98
N GLU A 99 -13.76 -0.39 -35.17
CA GLU A 99 -14.51 0.88 -35.08
C GLU A 99 -14.43 1.48 -33.67
N ILE A 100 -14.57 0.65 -32.65
CA ILE A 100 -14.57 1.09 -31.25
C ILE A 100 -13.17 1.57 -30.84
N LEU A 101 -12.13 0.81 -31.17
CA LEU A 101 -10.73 1.12 -30.82
C LEU A 101 -10.14 2.28 -31.66
N SER A 102 -10.76 2.64 -32.79
CA SER A 102 -10.34 3.78 -33.61
C SER A 102 -10.96 5.13 -33.19
N ASN A 103 -11.65 5.16 -32.04
CA ASN A 103 -12.22 6.38 -31.50
C ASN A 103 -11.12 7.34 -31.01
N ASN A 104 -10.92 8.46 -31.72
CA ASN A 104 -9.92 9.48 -31.35
C ASN A 104 -10.35 10.41 -30.20
N ASP A 105 -11.57 10.26 -29.67
CA ASP A 105 -12.12 11.18 -28.67
C ASP A 105 -13.21 10.51 -27.82
N MET A 106 -13.22 10.85 -26.54
CA MET A 106 -14.27 10.46 -25.60
C MET A 106 -15.43 11.47 -25.58
N SER A 107 -16.61 11.01 -25.19
CA SER A 107 -17.74 11.91 -24.91
C SER A 107 -17.48 12.81 -23.69
N ILE A 108 -18.27 13.88 -23.57
CA ILE A 108 -18.20 14.81 -22.44
C ILE A 108 -18.57 14.09 -21.14
N GLU A 109 -19.58 13.23 -21.19
CA GLU A 109 -20.06 12.43 -20.06
C GLU A 109 -18.98 11.46 -19.58
N MET A 110 -18.27 10.80 -20.50
CA MET A 110 -17.16 9.91 -20.15
C MET A 110 -15.98 10.68 -19.54
N LYS A 111 -15.62 11.84 -20.10
CA LYS A 111 -14.60 12.72 -19.52
C LYS A 111 -14.98 13.16 -18.09
N ASN A 112 -16.24 13.56 -17.88
CA ASN A 112 -16.75 13.95 -16.55
C ASN A 112 -16.74 12.78 -15.57
N PHE A 113 -17.15 11.59 -16.01
CA PHE A 113 -17.09 10.38 -15.19
C PHE A 113 -15.65 10.07 -14.75
N LEU A 114 -14.70 10.03 -15.70
CA LEU A 114 -13.29 9.78 -15.38
C LEU A 114 -12.75 10.84 -14.42
N ASN A 115 -12.99 12.12 -14.68
CA ASN A 115 -12.58 13.21 -13.78
C ASN A 115 -13.20 13.11 -12.37
N SER A 116 -14.34 12.44 -12.21
CA SER A 116 -14.98 12.27 -10.90
C SER A 116 -14.36 11.15 -10.07
N ILE A 117 -13.73 10.15 -10.71
CA ILE A 117 -13.13 8.98 -10.04
C ILE A 117 -11.60 8.99 -10.07
N SER A 118 -11.00 9.92 -10.81
CA SER A 118 -9.57 9.93 -11.10
C SER A 118 -9.04 11.29 -11.49
N GLU A 119 -7.72 11.42 -11.50
CA GLU A 119 -6.99 12.60 -11.93
C GLU A 119 -6.37 12.35 -13.31
N ARG A 120 -6.50 13.31 -14.22
CA ARG A 120 -5.81 13.27 -15.51
C ARG A 120 -4.33 13.60 -15.28
N ILE A 121 -3.45 12.68 -15.64
CA ILE A 121 -2.00 12.78 -15.47
C ILE A 121 -1.28 12.84 -16.82
N GLU A 122 -0.12 13.49 -16.86
CA GLU A 122 0.82 13.39 -17.98
C GLU A 122 1.64 12.10 -17.83
N LEU A 123 1.77 11.34 -18.93
CA LEU A 123 2.49 10.07 -18.92
C LEU A 123 4.01 10.26 -18.88
N LYS A 124 4.50 11.34 -19.49
CA LYS A 124 5.92 11.63 -19.54
C LYS A 124 6.51 11.77 -18.14
N ASP A 125 7.55 11.00 -17.85
CA ASP A 125 8.25 10.98 -16.56
C ASP A 125 7.34 10.64 -15.35
N PHE A 126 6.18 10.02 -15.59
CA PHE A 126 5.27 9.59 -14.52
C PHE A 126 5.94 8.55 -13.63
N ASN A 127 6.01 8.84 -12.33
CA ASN A 127 6.83 8.10 -11.35
C ASN A 127 6.03 7.14 -10.46
N LYS A 128 4.75 6.92 -10.75
CA LYS A 128 3.87 5.97 -10.04
C LYS A 128 3.55 4.75 -10.93
N TYR A 129 2.63 3.89 -10.49
CA TYR A 129 2.20 2.74 -11.27
C TYR A 129 1.66 3.13 -12.65
N ARG A 130 2.31 2.64 -13.71
CA ARG A 130 2.04 3.04 -15.10
C ARG A 130 1.08 2.13 -15.86
N GLY A 131 0.66 0.98 -15.30
CA GLY A 131 -0.29 0.08 -15.96
C GLY A 131 0.07 -0.32 -17.39
N ASP A 132 1.35 -0.62 -17.66
CA ASP A 132 1.93 -0.93 -18.98
C ASP A 132 1.99 0.24 -19.98
N LEU A 133 1.55 1.45 -19.60
CA LEU A 133 1.66 2.63 -20.45
C LEU A 133 3.12 3.08 -20.59
N ASP A 134 3.43 3.64 -21.74
CA ASP A 134 4.76 4.18 -22.01
C ASP A 134 4.87 5.58 -21.40
N ILE A 135 6.00 5.84 -20.75
CA ILE A 135 6.30 7.08 -20.04
C ILE A 135 7.51 7.82 -20.63
N LYS A 136 8.09 7.30 -21.72
CA LYS A 136 9.35 7.82 -22.29
C LYS A 136 9.22 8.30 -23.74
N THR A 137 8.56 7.53 -24.59
CA THR A 137 8.49 7.75 -26.05
C THR A 137 7.14 8.29 -26.52
N ASN A 138 6.16 8.44 -25.62
CA ASN A 138 4.78 8.87 -25.87
C ASN A 138 4.02 7.92 -26.83
N GLU A 139 4.40 6.65 -26.91
CA GLU A 139 3.78 5.67 -27.82
C GLU A 139 2.32 5.37 -27.45
N HIS A 140 2.00 5.40 -26.16
CA HIS A 140 0.65 5.13 -25.63
C HIS A 140 -0.14 6.41 -25.33
N GLY A 141 0.25 7.53 -25.94
CA GLY A 141 -0.37 8.84 -25.73
C GLY A 141 0.38 9.73 -24.75
N LEU A 142 -0.16 10.95 -24.57
CA LEU A 142 0.46 11.99 -23.72
C LEU A 142 -0.12 12.01 -22.30
N TYR A 143 -1.37 11.58 -22.15
CA TYR A 143 -2.11 11.67 -20.91
C TYR A 143 -2.86 10.37 -20.66
N SER A 144 -3.05 10.07 -19.38
CA SER A 144 -3.94 9.01 -18.92
C SER A 144 -4.69 9.50 -17.68
N TYR A 145 -5.46 8.63 -17.06
CA TYR A 145 -6.13 8.90 -15.80
C TYR A 145 -5.60 7.94 -14.74
N PHE A 146 -5.37 8.47 -13.55
CA PHE A 146 -4.80 7.75 -12.44
C PHE A 146 -5.56 8.08 -11.16
N THR A 147 -5.73 7.11 -10.28
CA THR A 147 -6.25 7.36 -8.93
C THR A 147 -5.56 6.50 -7.89
N PHE A 148 -5.63 6.94 -6.64
CA PHE A 148 -5.22 6.18 -5.49
C PHE A 148 -6.44 5.92 -4.61
N TYR A 149 -6.85 4.66 -4.48
CA TYR A 149 -8.06 4.26 -3.77
C TYR A 149 -7.79 3.08 -2.85
N GLU A 150 -8.07 3.21 -1.54
CA GLU A 150 -7.86 2.14 -0.54
C GLU A 150 -6.45 1.51 -0.56
N ASN A 151 -5.41 2.34 -0.68
CA ASN A 151 -4.02 1.93 -0.89
C ASN A 151 -3.69 1.30 -2.24
N HIS A 152 -4.67 1.23 -3.15
CA HIS A 152 -4.45 0.77 -4.51
C HIS A 152 -4.09 1.90 -5.46
N GLN A 153 -3.04 1.70 -6.25
CA GLN A 153 -2.74 2.54 -7.40
C GLN A 153 -3.52 2.03 -8.60
N ILE A 154 -4.34 2.87 -9.23
CA ILE A 154 -5.18 2.46 -10.34
C ILE A 154 -4.85 3.30 -11.56
N MET A 155 -4.41 2.64 -12.63
CA MET A 155 -4.17 3.26 -13.94
C MET A 155 -5.31 2.91 -14.89
N PHE A 156 -5.87 3.92 -15.56
CA PHE A 156 -6.93 3.73 -16.54
C PHE A 156 -6.35 3.70 -17.96
N ASN A 157 -6.50 2.56 -18.64
CA ASN A 157 -6.15 2.44 -20.06
C ASN A 157 -7.38 2.80 -20.90
N ILE A 158 -7.30 3.86 -21.68
CA ILE A 158 -8.44 4.52 -22.36
C ILE A 158 -8.21 4.53 -23.86
#